data_AF-A0A6G1K3W1-F1
#
_entry.id   AF-A0A6G1K3W1-F1
#
_cell.length_a   1.000
_cell.length_b   1.000
_cell.length_c   1.000
_cell.angle_alpha   90.00
_cell.angle_beta   90.00
_cell.angle_gamma   90.00
#
_symmetry.space_group_name_H-M   'P 1'
#
loop_
_entity.id
_entity.type
_entity.pdbx_description
1 polymer ?
#
loop_
_entity_poly.entity_id
_entity_poly.type
_entity_poly.pdbx_seq_one_letter_code
_entity_poly.pdbx_strand_id
1 'polypeptide(L)' 'MTSNLHADLTPYIKSYAYAASITGIPIIRALFLETPADAKTWEVPDSYFFGAELLVAPVVA' A
#
# COMPACT_ATOMS: atom_id res chain seq x y z
N MET A 1 5.93 21.84 7.43
CA MET A 1 4.78 21.80 6.50
C MET A 1 4.45 20.40 5.97
N THR A 2 5.37 19.42 6.05
CA THR A 2 5.15 18.05 5.51
C THR A 2 4.37 17.09 6.43
N SER A 3 4.13 17.42 7.70
CA SER A 3 3.44 16.52 8.64
C SER A 3 1.91 16.48 8.48
N ASN A 4 1.30 17.48 7.82
CA ASN A 4 -0.16 17.58 7.74
C ASN A 4 -0.75 16.40 6.97
N LEU A 5 -0.19 16.06 5.81
CA LEU A 5 -0.67 14.92 5.00
C LEU A 5 -0.56 13.58 5.75
N HIS A 6 0.51 13.38 6.53
CA HIS A 6 0.64 12.18 7.35
C HIS A 6 -0.43 12.11 8.45
N ALA A 7 -0.71 13.24 9.11
CA ALA A 7 -1.77 13.33 10.10
C ALA A 7 -3.15 13.04 9.47
N ASP A 8 -3.41 13.59 8.29
CA ASP A 8 -4.67 13.40 7.55
C ASP A 8 -4.88 11.94 7.13
N LEU A 9 -3.80 11.19 6.85
CA LEU A 9 -3.85 9.76 6.54
C LEU A 9 -3.98 8.86 7.79
N THR A 10 -3.87 9.39 9.01
CA THR A 10 -3.91 8.57 10.23
C THR A 10 -5.17 7.70 10.35
N PRO A 11 -6.39 8.18 10.07
CA PRO A 11 -7.60 7.35 10.11
C PRO A 11 -7.53 6.18 9.13
N TYR A 12 -7.02 6.43 7.91
CA TYR A 12 -6.83 5.42 6.87
C TYR A 12 -5.81 4.35 7.28
N ILE A 13 -4.68 4.75 7.84
CA ILE A 13 -3.65 3.82 8.30
C ILE A 13 -4.20 2.94 9.42
N LYS A 14 -4.97 3.52 10.35
CA LYS A 14 -5.57 2.78 11.47
C LYS A 14 -6.61 1.75 11.02
N SER A 15 -7.45 2.07 10.02
CA SER A 15 -8.42 1.09 9.51
C SER A 15 -7.72 -0.10 8.88
N TYR A 16 -6.65 0.13 8.11
CA TYR A 16 -5.87 -0.95 7.53
C TYR A 16 -5.03 -1.73 8.55
N ALA A 17 -4.50 -1.07 9.59
CA ALA A 17 -3.80 -1.77 10.68
C ALA A 17 -4.73 -2.73 11.43
N TYR A 18 -5.98 -2.30 11.68
CA TYR A 18 -7.00 -3.17 12.27
C TYR A 18 -7.33 -4.34 11.35
N ALA A 19 -7.59 -4.10 10.06
CA ALA A 19 -7.84 -5.15 9.09
C ALA A 19 -6.68 -6.15 9.00
N ALA A 20 -5.44 -5.66 8.99
CA ALA A 20 -4.23 -6.49 8.98
C ALA A 20 -4.13 -7.38 10.22
N SER A 21 -4.49 -6.87 11.40
CA SER A 21 -4.47 -7.67 12.65
C SER A 21 -5.46 -8.84 12.65
N ILE A 22 -6.52 -8.76 11.85
CA ILE A 22 -7.56 -9.79 11.75
C ILE A 22 -7.28 -10.76 10.60
N THR A 23 -6.82 -10.25 9.47
CA THR A 23 -6.74 -11.00 8.21
C THR A 23 -5.32 -11.45 7.86
N GLY A 24 -4.30 -10.83 8.45
CA GLY A 24 -2.90 -11.01 8.06
C GLY A 24 -2.50 -10.29 6.77
N ILE A 25 -3.42 -9.64 6.06
CA ILE A 25 -3.12 -8.90 4.83
C ILE A 25 -2.39 -7.60 5.22
N PRO A 26 -1.18 -7.35 4.70
CA PRO A 26 -0.39 -6.18 5.09
C PRO A 26 -0.99 -4.87 4.56
N ILE A 27 -0.60 -3.76 5.17
CA ILE A 27 -0.98 -2.41 4.70
C ILE A 27 -0.22 -2.06 3.42
N ILE A 28 1.08 -2.34 3.38
CA ILE A 28 1.92 -2.24 2.18
C ILE A 28 1.83 -3.57 1.44
N ARG A 29 1.36 -3.54 0.20
CA ARG A 29 1.01 -4.70 -0.60
C ARG A 29 1.74 -4.66 -1.93
N ALA A 30 2.42 -5.75 -2.29
CA ALA A 30 3.01 -5.87 -3.62
C ALA A 30 1.91 -5.87 -4.69
N LEU A 31 2.21 -5.42 -5.92
CA LEU A 31 1.19 -5.33 -6.99
C LEU A 31 0.54 -6.69 -7.27
N PHE A 32 1.32 -7.77 -7.30
CA PHE A 32 0.79 -9.12 -7.53
C PHE A 32 -0.21 -9.58 -6.46
N LEU A 33 -0.21 -8.98 -5.26
CA LEU A 33 -1.16 -9.33 -4.21
C LEU A 33 -2.58 -8.85 -4.56
N GLU A 34 -2.70 -7.69 -5.22
CA GLU A 34 -3.99 -7.10 -5.63
C GLU A 34 -4.38 -7.54 -7.05
N THR A 35 -3.41 -7.75 -7.94
CA THR A 35 -3.64 -8.09 -9.35
C THR A 35 -2.85 -9.34 -9.77
N PRO A 36 -3.11 -10.51 -9.15
CA PRO A 36 -2.32 -11.73 -9.40
C PRO A 36 -2.41 -12.25 -10.84
N ALA A 37 -3.47 -11.89 -11.57
CA ALA A 37 -3.68 -12.31 -12.96
C ALA A 37 -2.77 -11.60 -13.97
N ASP A 38 -2.22 -10.43 -13.62
CA ASP A 38 -1.26 -9.74 -14.48
C ASP A 38 0.16 -10.19 -14.14
N ALA A 39 0.73 -11.02 -15.02
CA ALA A 39 2.09 -11.55 -14.86
C ALA A 39 3.15 -10.44 -14.71
N LYS A 40 2.93 -9.25 -15.28
CA LYS A 40 3.88 -8.14 -15.17
C LYS A 40 4.04 -7.64 -13.74
N THR A 41 3.04 -7.82 -12.89
CA THR A 41 3.04 -7.30 -11.52
C THR A 41 3.98 -8.05 -10.58
N TRP A 42 4.45 -9.22 -11.01
CA TRP A 42 5.50 -9.98 -10.33
C TRP A 42 6.90 -9.42 -10.59
N GLU A 43 7.06 -8.63 -11.66
CA GLU A 43 8.34 -8.09 -12.12
C GLU A 43 8.56 -6.62 -11.69
N VAL A 44 7.62 -6.03 -10.96
CA VAL A 44 7.68 -4.62 -10.53
C VAL A 44 8.03 -4.54 -9.03
N PRO A 45 9.31 -4.31 -8.66
CA PRO A 45 9.73 -4.30 -7.26
C PRO A 45 9.64 -2.92 -6.60
N ASP A 46 9.52 -1.85 -7.38
CA ASP A 46 9.63 -0.46 -6.92
C ASP A 46 8.28 0.20 -6.61
N SER A 47 7.18 -0.48 -6.94
CA SER A 47 5.83 0.04 -6.74
C SER A 47 5.08 -0.85 -5.77
N TYR A 48 4.13 -0.27 -5.03
CA TYR A 48 3.30 -1.00 -4.10
C TYR A 48 1.96 -0.30 -3.89
N PHE A 49 0.96 -1.08 -3.46
CA PHE A 49 -0.28 -0.55 -2.94
C PHE A 49 -0.14 -0.25 -1.45
N PHE A 50 -0.66 0.90 -1.03
CA PHE A 50 -0.79 1.28 0.37
C PHE A 50 -2.26 1.27 0.74
N GLY A 51 -2.75 0.17 1.31
CA GLY A 51 -4.18 -0.18 1.32
C GLY A 51 -4.65 -0.61 -0.07
N ALA A 52 -5.94 -0.51 -0.37
CA ALA A 52 -6.49 -0.87 -1.68
C ALA A 52 -6.58 0.32 -2.65
N GLU A 53 -6.55 1.55 -2.12
CA GLU A 53 -6.92 2.75 -2.86
C GLU A 53 -5.72 3.52 -3.42
N LEU A 54 -4.52 3.33 -2.86
CA LEU A 54 -3.34 4.13 -3.19
C LEU A 54 -2.25 3.26 -3.83
N LEU A 55 -1.95 3.51 -5.10
CA LEU A 55 -0.77 2.98 -5.78
C LEU A 55 0.40 3.97 -5.62
N VAL A 56 1.52 3.50 -5.09
CA VAL A 56 2.72 4.30 -4.80
C VAL A 56 3.88 3.78 -5.64
N ALA A 57 4.50 4.67 -6.40
CA ALA A 57 5.74 4.45 -7.15
C ALA A 57 6.76 5.54 -6.76
N PRO A 58 7.60 5.30 -5.73
CA PRO A 58 8.56 6.28 -5.26
C PRO A 58 9.60 6.62 -6.35
N VAL A 59 9.94 7.90 -6.46
CA VAL A 59 11.05 8.34 -7.31
C VAL A 59 12.35 8.15 -6.53
N VAL A 60 13.10 7.12 -6.88
CA VAL A 60 14.45 6.85 -6.36
C VAL A 60 15.47 7.50 -7.30
N ALA A 61 16.27 8.44 -6.78
CA ALA A 61 17.35 9.12 -7.49
C ALA A 61 18.71 8.52 -7.13
#